data_AF-A0A016WLR9-F1
#
_entry.id   AF-A0A016WLR9-F1
#
_cell.length_a   1.000
_cell.length_b   1.000
_cell.length_c   1.000
_cell.angle_alpha   90.00
_cell.angle_beta   90.00
_cell.angle_gamma   90.00
#
_symmetry.space_group_name_H-M   'P 1'
#
loop_
_entity.id
_entity.type
_entity.pdbx_description
1 polymer ?
#
loop_
_entity_poly.entity_id
_entity_poly.type
_entity_poly.pdbx_seq_one_letter_code
_entity_poly.pdbx_strand_id
1 'polypeptide(L)'
;MDEIDVAIHLEPMAEAIKELKEKTEFCLLSLNAKVDGIAQLTNERWHCVQQILDLLLERTKPRSNCVFCTVEDNKDQHPTGRCCKYPDAVSRAVQAAALGLCERCLQPKHVEDCGVSCPICTRNHNVLLCPNRGTQAVPMYKRRKVGYNILKYSHRLSSGSGVDTVVRTTLPYSPYFPFSRAARYPSVVYLLPKFPSYYWIINNRRHSHSGTYNPLRE
;
A
#
# COMPACT_ATOMS: atom_id res chain seq x y z
N MET A 1 -91.44 6.23 -0.94
CA MET A 1 -90.09 6.79 -1.10
C MET A 1 -89.98 7.04 -2.57
N ASP A 2 -90.04 8.31 -2.93
CA ASP A 2 -90.19 8.72 -4.32
C ASP A 2 -88.82 8.67 -4.99
N GLU A 3 -88.73 8.40 -6.30
CA GLU A 3 -87.46 8.30 -7.05
C GLU A 3 -86.56 9.53 -6.85
N ILE A 4 -87.16 10.68 -6.55
CA ILE A 4 -86.51 11.96 -6.28
C ILE A 4 -85.72 11.90 -4.96
N ASP A 5 -86.24 11.26 -3.90
CA ASP A 5 -85.54 11.11 -2.62
C ASP A 5 -84.32 10.20 -2.76
N VAL A 6 -84.39 9.17 -3.62
CA VAL A 6 -83.29 8.25 -3.89
C VAL A 6 -82.18 8.95 -4.68
N ALA A 7 -82.53 9.80 -5.65
CA ALA A 7 -81.57 10.58 -6.43
C ALA A 7 -80.77 11.57 -5.56
N ILE A 8 -81.44 12.26 -4.63
CA ILE A 8 -80.81 13.22 -3.68
C ILE A 8 -79.72 12.56 -2.83
N HIS A 9 -79.86 11.27 -2.52
CA HIS A 9 -78.89 10.54 -1.71
C HIS A 9 -77.78 9.86 -2.52
N LEU A 10 -78.04 9.46 -3.77
CA LEU A 10 -77.07 8.76 -4.62
C LEU A 10 -76.05 9.69 -5.27
N GLU A 11 -76.44 10.91 -5.65
CA GLU A 11 -75.57 11.86 -6.35
C GLU A 11 -74.34 12.29 -5.52
N PRO A 12 -74.47 12.66 -4.22
CA PRO A 12 -73.32 12.99 -3.38
C PRO A 12 -72.37 11.80 -3.16
N MET A 13 -72.92 10.57 -3.13
CA MET A 13 -72.10 9.36 -3.03
C MET A 13 -71.28 9.12 -4.30
N ALA A 14 -71.87 9.34 -5.48
CA ALA A 14 -71.18 9.22 -6.75
C ALA A 14 -70.03 10.25 -6.87
N GLU A 15 -70.26 11.50 -6.43
CA GLU A 15 -69.21 12.53 -6.39
C GLU A 15 -68.07 12.16 -5.44
N ALA A 16 -68.38 11.68 -4.23
CA ALA A 16 -67.37 11.26 -3.26
C ALA A 16 -66.52 10.08 -3.80
N ILE A 17 -67.14 9.12 -4.50
CA ILE A 17 -66.44 8.01 -5.15
C ILE A 17 -65.50 8.55 -6.25
N LYS A 18 -65.96 9.51 -7.05
CA LYS A 18 -65.14 10.14 -8.09
C LYS A 18 -63.94 10.87 -7.49
N GLU A 19 -64.16 11.69 -6.46
CA GLU A 19 -63.09 12.41 -5.78
C GLU A 19 -62.07 11.45 -5.12
N LEU A 20 -62.56 10.36 -4.51
CA LEU A 20 -61.69 9.33 -3.94
C LEU A 20 -60.85 8.63 -5.01
N LYS A 21 -61.44 8.34 -6.18
CA LYS A 21 -60.74 7.76 -7.32
C LYS A 21 -59.63 8.70 -7.82
N GLU A 22 -59.93 9.98 -8.01
CA GLU A 22 -58.95 10.99 -8.44
C GLU A 22 -57.79 11.13 -7.43
N LYS A 23 -58.10 11.16 -6.12
CA LYS A 23 -57.08 11.15 -5.06
C LYS A 23 -56.23 9.89 -5.09
N THR A 24 -56.83 8.74 -5.37
CA THR A 24 -56.11 7.46 -5.46
C THR A 24 -55.16 7.45 -6.65
N GLU A 25 -55.62 7.90 -7.83
CA GLU A 25 -54.79 8.04 -9.03
C GLU A 25 -53.63 9.02 -8.81
N PHE A 26 -53.89 10.17 -8.19
CA PHE A 26 -52.86 11.13 -7.82
C PHE A 26 -51.82 10.53 -6.86
N CYS A 27 -52.28 9.82 -5.83
CA CYS A 27 -51.40 9.12 -4.89
C CYS A 27 -50.53 8.08 -5.59
N LEU A 28 -51.09 7.28 -6.51
CA LEU A 28 -50.34 6.28 -7.28
C LEU A 28 -49.25 6.91 -8.13
N LEU A 29 -49.57 7.99 -8.85
CA LEU A 29 -48.59 8.72 -9.66
C LEU A 29 -47.47 9.31 -8.79
N SER A 30 -47.83 9.93 -7.66
CA SER A 30 -46.85 10.49 -6.72
C SER A 30 -45.95 9.42 -6.12
N LEU A 31 -46.50 8.25 -5.77
CA LEU A 31 -45.75 7.12 -5.25
C LEU A 31 -44.80 6.54 -6.29
N ASN A 32 -45.25 6.34 -7.53
CA ASN A 32 -44.40 5.85 -8.62
C ASN A 32 -43.20 6.79 -8.84
N ALA A 33 -43.43 8.11 -8.90
CA ALA A 33 -42.35 9.07 -9.05
C ALA A 33 -41.33 9.02 -7.89
N LYS A 34 -41.80 8.78 -6.65
CA LYS A 34 -40.91 8.60 -5.50
C LYS A 34 -40.13 7.29 -5.56
N VAL A 35 -40.76 6.20 -5.97
CA VAL A 35 -40.11 4.89 -6.16
C VAL A 35 -39.02 4.99 -7.23
N ASP A 36 -39.32 5.64 -8.35
CA ASP A 36 -38.35 5.88 -9.43
C ASP A 36 -37.17 6.73 -8.94
N GLY A 37 -37.44 7.79 -8.16
CA GLY A 37 -36.39 8.62 -7.56
C GLY A 37 -35.50 7.83 -6.58
N ILE A 38 -36.08 6.93 -5.78
CA ILE A 38 -35.31 6.05 -4.88
C ILE A 38 -34.47 5.06 -5.69
N ALA A 39 -35.03 4.49 -6.76
CA ALA A 39 -34.32 3.56 -7.64
C ALA A 39 -33.12 4.24 -8.30
N GLN A 40 -33.29 5.46 -8.82
CA GLN A 40 -32.21 6.27 -9.40
C GLN A 40 -31.10 6.55 -8.39
N LEU A 41 -31.45 7.08 -7.22
CA LEU A 41 -30.46 7.38 -6.16
C LEU A 41 -29.70 6.11 -5.71
N THR A 42 -30.39 4.97 -5.65
CA THR A 42 -29.77 3.69 -5.27
C THR A 42 -28.79 3.22 -6.33
N ASN A 43 -29.15 3.33 -7.61
CA ASN A 43 -28.27 2.98 -8.73
C ASN A 43 -27.03 3.88 -8.77
N GLU A 44 -27.20 5.20 -8.60
CA GLU A 44 -26.06 6.13 -8.54
C GLU A 44 -25.10 5.78 -7.41
N ARG A 45 -25.63 5.51 -6.22
CA ARG A 45 -24.82 5.07 -5.07
C ARG A 45 -24.11 3.75 -5.33
N TRP A 46 -24.80 2.80 -5.96
CA TRP A 46 -24.23 1.52 -6.35
C TRP A 46 -23.04 1.71 -7.30
N HIS A 47 -23.18 2.57 -8.32
CA HIS A 47 -22.07 2.89 -9.22
C HIS A 47 -20.89 3.55 -8.52
N CYS A 48 -21.13 4.47 -7.58
CA CYS A 48 -20.07 5.07 -6.77
C CYS A 48 -19.32 4.02 -5.93
N VAL A 49 -20.06 3.13 -5.26
CA VAL A 49 -19.46 2.05 -4.46
C VAL A 49 -18.63 1.12 -5.35
N GLN A 50 -19.15 0.75 -6.51
CA GLN A 50 -18.42 -0.12 -7.44
C GLN A 50 -17.11 0.51 -7.91
N GLN A 51 -17.11 1.79 -8.27
CA GLN A 51 -15.89 2.52 -8.64
C GLN A 51 -14.87 2.57 -7.50
N ILE A 52 -15.32 2.78 -6.26
CA ILE A 52 -14.43 2.78 -5.09
C ILE A 52 -13.82 1.39 -4.90
N LEU A 53 -14.62 0.33 -5.01
CA LEU A 53 -14.14 -1.04 -4.89
C LEU A 53 -13.12 -1.38 -5.97
N ASP A 54 -13.37 -1.02 -7.23
CA ASP A 54 -12.43 -1.25 -8.33
C ASP A 54 -11.08 -0.53 -8.08
N LEU A 55 -11.12 0.72 -7.62
CA LEU A 55 -9.92 1.47 -7.25
C LEU A 55 -9.16 0.84 -6.07
N LEU A 56 -9.87 0.31 -5.08
CA LEU A 56 -9.25 -0.37 -3.95
C LEU A 56 -8.62 -1.69 -4.40
N LEU A 57 -9.30 -2.48 -5.23
CA LEU A 57 -8.77 -3.71 -5.79
C LEU A 57 -7.48 -3.44 -6.58
N GLU A 58 -7.47 -2.45 -7.48
CA GLU A 58 -6.27 -2.08 -8.22
C GLU A 58 -5.09 -1.67 -7.32
N ARG A 59 -5.35 -0.90 -6.26
CA ARG A 59 -4.31 -0.44 -5.32
C ARG A 59 -3.80 -1.53 -4.38
N THR A 60 -4.64 -2.50 -4.06
CA THR A 60 -4.33 -3.60 -3.14
C THR A 60 -3.76 -4.82 -3.84
N LYS A 61 -3.71 -4.84 -5.17
CA LYS A 61 -3.01 -5.88 -5.92
C LYS A 61 -1.60 -6.07 -5.35
N PRO A 62 -1.26 -7.29 -4.91
CA PRO A 62 0.06 -7.55 -4.36
C PRO A 62 1.10 -7.30 -5.45
N ARG A 63 2.17 -6.59 -5.10
CA ARG A 63 3.31 -6.32 -5.97
C ARG A 63 4.55 -6.94 -5.36
N SER A 64 5.36 -7.59 -6.19
CA SER A 64 6.65 -8.12 -5.75
C SER A 64 7.63 -6.96 -5.53
N ASN A 65 8.47 -7.06 -4.49
CA ASN A 65 9.55 -6.08 -4.23
C ASN A 65 10.67 -6.14 -5.29
N CYS A 66 10.68 -7.20 -6.10
CA CYS A 66 11.62 -7.46 -7.17
C CYS A 66 10.87 -7.39 -8.49
N VAL A 67 11.21 -6.41 -9.31
CA VAL A 67 10.59 -6.17 -10.63
C VAL A 67 10.78 -7.36 -11.59
N PHE A 68 11.75 -8.25 -11.34
CA PHE A 68 12.02 -9.41 -12.19
C PHE A 68 11.27 -10.68 -11.78
N CYS A 69 10.73 -10.74 -10.56
CA CYS A 69 10.05 -11.91 -10.02
C CYS A 69 8.55 -11.64 -9.87
N THR A 70 7.73 -12.68 -9.97
CA THR A 70 6.32 -12.58 -9.58
C THR A 70 6.18 -12.49 -8.06
N VAL A 71 4.96 -12.26 -7.56
CA VAL A 71 4.68 -12.22 -6.12
C VAL A 71 4.99 -13.57 -5.47
N GLU A 72 4.69 -14.67 -6.17
CA GLU A 72 4.89 -16.05 -5.70
C GLU A 72 6.36 -16.44 -5.66
N ASP A 73 7.15 -15.94 -6.62
CA ASP A 73 8.60 -16.17 -6.71
C ASP A 73 9.39 -15.34 -5.69
N ASN A 74 8.83 -14.24 -5.17
CA ASN A 74 9.49 -13.33 -4.24
C ASN A 74 9.08 -13.58 -2.77
N LYS A 75 9.24 -14.82 -2.31
CA LYS A 75 8.85 -15.24 -0.94
C LYS A 75 9.71 -14.59 0.16
N ASP A 76 10.97 -14.33 -0.14
CA ASP A 76 11.96 -13.70 0.75
C ASP A 76 11.93 -12.16 0.69
N GLN A 77 11.02 -11.58 -0.08
CA GLN A 77 10.81 -10.13 -0.21
C GLN A 77 12.06 -9.36 -0.64
N HIS A 78 12.95 -9.99 -1.41
CA HIS A 78 14.19 -9.36 -1.86
C HIS A 78 13.90 -8.19 -2.82
N PRO A 79 14.71 -7.11 -2.76
CA PRO A 79 14.62 -6.03 -3.73
C PRO A 79 15.25 -6.44 -5.07
N THR A 80 14.83 -5.80 -6.16
CA THR A 80 15.29 -6.08 -7.54
C THR A 80 16.81 -6.24 -7.66
N GLY A 81 17.60 -5.35 -7.04
CA GLY A 81 19.07 -5.38 -7.11
C GLY A 81 19.73 -6.61 -6.46
N ARG A 82 19.02 -7.34 -5.59
CA ARG A 82 19.51 -8.53 -4.87
C ARG A 82 18.82 -9.83 -5.31
N CYS A 83 18.13 -9.83 -6.45
CA CYS A 83 17.52 -11.03 -6.99
C CYS A 83 18.55 -12.14 -7.22
N CYS A 84 18.34 -13.30 -6.58
CA CYS A 84 19.20 -14.47 -6.70
C CYS A 84 18.97 -15.25 -8.02
N LYS A 85 17.76 -15.18 -8.58
CA LYS A 85 17.39 -15.81 -9.86
C LYS A 85 18.09 -15.15 -11.06
N TYR A 86 18.32 -13.84 -10.97
CA TYR A 86 18.96 -13.04 -12.02
C TYR A 86 20.14 -12.25 -11.43
N PRO A 87 21.27 -12.92 -11.15
CA PRO A 87 22.39 -12.31 -10.43
C PRO A 87 23.15 -11.30 -11.29
N ASP A 88 23.40 -11.61 -12.56
CA ASP A 88 24.22 -10.85 -13.50
C ASP A 88 23.41 -9.83 -14.32
N ALA A 89 24.11 -8.92 -14.99
CA ALA A 89 23.49 -7.85 -15.76
C ALA A 89 22.75 -8.35 -17.02
N VAL A 90 23.27 -9.42 -17.64
CA VAL A 90 22.72 -9.96 -18.90
C VAL A 90 21.40 -10.68 -18.61
N SER A 91 21.37 -11.55 -17.60
CA SER A 91 20.12 -12.24 -17.20
C SER A 91 19.01 -11.26 -16.80
N ARG A 92 19.36 -10.17 -16.10
CA ARG A 92 18.40 -9.09 -15.78
C ARG A 92 17.88 -8.38 -17.03
N ALA A 93 18.73 -8.13 -18.02
CA ALA A 93 18.34 -7.46 -19.25
C ALA A 93 17.40 -8.34 -20.09
N VAL A 94 17.72 -9.64 -20.22
CA VAL A 94 16.86 -10.63 -20.88
C VAL A 94 15.51 -10.70 -20.18
N GLN A 95 15.50 -10.77 -18.84
CA GLN A 95 14.25 -10.80 -18.09
C GLN A 95 13.46 -9.49 -18.20
N ALA A 96 14.12 -8.34 -18.21
CA ALA A 96 13.46 -7.06 -18.43
C ALA A 96 12.77 -7.02 -19.80
N ALA A 97 13.44 -7.50 -20.85
CA ALA A 97 12.89 -7.60 -22.19
C ALA A 97 11.71 -8.58 -22.25
N ALA A 98 11.83 -9.76 -21.61
CA ALA A 98 10.76 -10.76 -21.53
C ALA A 98 9.51 -10.23 -20.82
N LEU A 99 9.69 -9.41 -19.78
CA LEU A 99 8.59 -8.75 -19.06
C LEU A 99 8.07 -7.48 -19.76
N GLY A 100 8.61 -7.13 -20.93
CA GLY A 100 8.20 -5.94 -21.66
C GLY A 100 8.46 -4.64 -20.87
N LEU A 101 9.60 -4.56 -20.19
CA LEU A 101 10.02 -3.38 -19.44
C LEU A 101 10.96 -2.50 -20.27
N CYS A 102 10.95 -1.21 -19.97
CA CYS A 102 11.92 -0.26 -20.49
C CYS A 102 13.31 -0.54 -19.86
N GLU A 103 14.32 -0.76 -20.69
CA GLU A 103 15.69 -1.07 -20.24
C GLU A 103 16.35 0.09 -19.48
N ARG A 104 15.82 1.32 -19.59
CA ARG A 104 16.34 2.52 -18.93
C ARG A 104 15.75 2.71 -17.53
N CYS A 105 14.42 2.72 -17.41
CA CYS A 105 13.73 3.04 -16.16
C CYS A 105 13.10 1.82 -15.44
N LEU A 106 13.10 0.64 -16.08
CA LEU A 106 12.44 -0.60 -15.59
C LEU A 106 10.93 -0.45 -15.31
N GLN A 107 10.28 0.55 -15.88
CA GLN A 107 8.82 0.67 -15.95
C GLN A 107 8.29 -0.13 -17.15
N PRO A 108 6.96 -0.36 -17.27
CA PRO A 108 6.37 -0.92 -18.48
C PRO A 108 6.87 -0.20 -19.74
N LYS A 109 7.13 -0.95 -20.80
CA LYS A 109 7.68 -0.42 -22.04
C LYS A 109 6.80 0.72 -22.57
N HIS A 110 7.46 1.83 -22.90
CA HIS A 110 6.84 3.05 -23.37
C HIS A 110 7.59 3.57 -24.60
N VAL A 111 6.89 4.36 -25.43
CA VAL A 111 7.46 4.96 -26.65
C VAL A 111 8.28 6.19 -26.34
N GLU A 112 7.88 6.96 -25.32
CA GLU A 112 8.53 8.21 -24.92
C GLU A 112 9.94 8.00 -24.38
N ASP A 113 10.82 9.01 -24.48
CA ASP A 113 12.10 8.94 -23.80
C ASP A 113 11.93 9.25 -22.30
N CYS A 114 12.23 8.28 -21.44
CA CYS A 114 12.23 8.46 -19.99
C CYS A 114 13.41 9.30 -19.46
N GLY A 115 14.41 9.63 -20.28
CA GLY A 115 15.56 10.44 -19.89
C GLY A 115 16.50 9.79 -18.87
N VAL A 116 16.30 8.51 -18.56
CA VAL A 116 17.12 7.77 -17.59
C VAL A 116 18.39 7.26 -18.28
N SER A 117 19.55 7.67 -17.77
CA SER A 117 20.86 7.17 -18.18
C SER A 117 21.59 6.53 -17.00
N CYS A 118 22.51 5.62 -17.30
CA CYS A 118 23.27 4.89 -16.30
C CYS A 118 24.27 5.83 -15.61
N PRO A 119 24.25 6.00 -14.27
CA PRO A 119 25.19 6.87 -13.57
C PRO A 119 26.64 6.33 -13.59
N ILE A 120 26.83 5.05 -13.92
CA ILE A 120 28.15 4.39 -13.90
C ILE A 120 28.89 4.60 -15.23
N CYS A 121 28.20 4.45 -16.36
CA CYS A 121 28.82 4.46 -17.69
C CYS A 121 28.15 5.39 -18.69
N THR A 122 27.21 6.23 -18.23
CA THR A 122 26.46 7.26 -18.97
C THR A 122 25.66 6.76 -20.19
N ARG A 123 25.59 5.45 -20.42
CA ARG A 123 24.79 4.84 -21.49
C ARG A 123 23.31 4.72 -21.13
N ASN A 124 22.50 4.47 -22.15
CA ASN A 124 21.03 4.41 -22.09
C ASN A 124 20.50 3.08 -21.52
N HIS A 125 20.82 2.78 -20.25
CA HIS A 125 20.26 1.63 -19.53
C HIS A 125 20.16 1.92 -18.03
N ASN A 126 19.34 1.13 -17.34
CA ASN A 126 19.21 1.19 -15.88
C ASN A 126 20.50 0.72 -15.22
N VAL A 127 20.91 1.35 -14.11
CA VAL A 127 22.11 0.95 -13.35
C VAL A 127 22.14 -0.55 -13.02
N LEU A 128 20.99 -1.19 -12.79
CA LEU A 128 20.89 -2.61 -12.49
C LEU A 128 21.25 -3.53 -13.66
N LEU A 129 21.19 -3.02 -14.89
CA LEU A 129 21.58 -3.71 -16.13
C LEU A 129 23.01 -3.35 -16.56
N CYS A 130 23.74 -2.55 -15.78
CA CYS A 130 25.08 -2.13 -16.15
C CYS A 130 26.10 -3.25 -15.91
N PRO A 131 26.85 -3.70 -16.94
CA PRO A 131 27.92 -4.70 -16.77
C PRO A 131 29.00 -4.25 -15.77
N ASN A 132 29.26 -2.93 -15.72
CA ASN A 132 30.27 -2.33 -14.83
C ASN A 132 29.78 -2.14 -13.38
N ARG A 133 28.54 -2.53 -13.05
CA ARG A 133 28.02 -2.42 -11.68
C ARG A 133 28.75 -3.34 -10.70
N GLY A 134 29.15 -4.53 -11.16
CA GLY A 134 29.87 -5.50 -10.33
C GLY A 134 31.33 -5.09 -10.05
N THR A 135 31.95 -4.34 -10.95
CA THR A 135 33.34 -3.89 -10.83
C THR A 135 33.52 -2.68 -9.91
N GLN A 136 32.46 -1.90 -9.67
CA GLN A 136 32.47 -0.79 -8.69
C GLN A 136 32.00 -1.18 -7.29
N ALA A 137 31.70 -2.46 -7.04
CA ALA A 137 31.60 -2.97 -5.68
C ALA A 137 33.01 -2.97 -5.08
N VAL A 138 33.50 -1.79 -4.67
CA VAL A 138 34.66 -1.66 -3.81
C VAL A 138 34.40 -2.62 -2.67
N PRO A 139 35.28 -3.61 -2.42
CA PRO A 139 35.02 -4.49 -1.33
C PRO A 139 35.27 -3.68 -0.06
N MET A 140 34.19 -3.24 0.59
CA MET A 140 34.26 -2.74 1.97
C MET A 140 34.51 -3.92 2.92
N TYR A 141 35.55 -4.72 2.69
CA TYR A 141 36.32 -5.22 3.80
C TYR A 141 37.23 -4.08 4.25
N LYS A 142 36.75 -3.21 5.14
CA LYS A 142 37.69 -2.73 6.17
C LYS A 142 38.02 -3.95 7.02
N ARG A 143 38.99 -4.76 6.55
CA ARG A 143 39.66 -5.78 7.33
C ARG A 143 40.38 -5.01 8.43
N ARG A 144 39.72 -4.79 9.56
CA ARG A 144 40.44 -4.39 10.77
C ARG A 144 41.43 -5.52 11.02
N LYS A 145 42.72 -5.24 10.86
CA LYS A 145 43.76 -6.08 11.45
C LYS A 145 43.45 -6.11 12.94
N VAL A 146 42.86 -7.21 13.40
CA VAL A 146 42.94 -7.57 14.82
C VAL A 146 44.41 -7.89 15.01
N GLY A 147 45.17 -6.88 15.44
CA GLY A 147 46.52 -7.10 15.93
C GLY A 147 46.38 -7.98 17.16
N TYR A 148 46.68 -9.27 17.02
CA TYR A 148 47.04 -10.09 18.16
C TYR A 148 48.33 -9.50 18.72
N ASN A 149 48.22 -8.69 19.76
CA ASN A 149 49.37 -8.32 20.57
C ASN A 149 49.82 -9.60 21.28
N ILE A 150 50.83 -10.24 20.69
CA ILE A 150 51.66 -11.23 21.36
C ILE A 150 52.27 -10.51 22.57
N LEU A 151 51.75 -10.82 23.76
CA LEU A 151 52.36 -10.43 25.03
C LEU A 151 53.73 -11.07 25.11
N LYS A 152 54.77 -10.29 24.83
CA LYS A 152 56.13 -10.57 25.31
C LYS A 152 56.11 -10.36 26.83
N TYR A 153 56.16 -11.46 27.57
CA TYR A 153 56.52 -11.43 28.98
C TYR A 153 57.97 -10.97 29.11
N SER A 154 58.18 -9.80 29.71
CA SER A 154 59.49 -9.41 30.25
C SER A 154 59.28 -8.95 31.69
N HIS A 155 59.72 -9.81 32.61
CA HIS A 155 59.90 -9.49 34.02
C HIS A 155 60.79 -8.26 34.18
N ARG A 156 60.35 -7.26 34.95
CA ARG A 156 61.24 -6.50 35.81
C ARG A 156 60.49 -5.95 37.02
N LEU A 157 61.04 -6.27 38.19
CA LEU A 157 60.58 -5.93 39.52
C LEU A 157 60.77 -4.44 39.84
N SER A 158 59.93 -4.00 40.78
CA SER A 158 60.16 -3.02 41.84
C SER A 158 59.70 -1.57 41.66
N SER A 159 58.71 -1.27 42.53
CA SER A 159 58.62 -0.16 43.49
C SER A 159 58.22 1.23 43.02
N GLY A 160 57.12 1.74 43.60
CA GLY A 160 56.91 3.18 43.78
C GLY A 160 55.46 3.63 43.74
N SER A 161 54.79 3.58 44.90
CA SER A 161 53.81 4.56 45.44
C SER A 161 52.95 5.41 44.50
N GLY A 162 51.63 5.34 44.68
CA GLY A 162 50.72 6.38 44.21
C GLY A 162 49.26 5.93 44.17
N VAL A 163 48.57 6.12 45.29
CA VAL A 163 47.11 6.08 45.38
C VAL A 163 46.53 7.17 44.47
N ASP A 164 45.56 6.80 43.63
CA ASP A 164 44.23 7.40 43.72
C ASP A 164 43.20 6.73 42.81
N THR A 165 42.05 6.51 43.44
CA THR A 165 40.87 5.83 42.95
C THR A 165 40.03 6.82 42.16
N VAL A 166 39.76 6.55 40.88
CA VAL A 166 38.59 7.14 40.20
C VAL A 166 37.88 6.05 39.40
N VAL A 167 36.85 5.50 40.05
CA VAL A 167 35.77 4.79 39.39
C VAL A 167 34.99 5.83 38.58
N ARG A 168 35.03 5.75 37.25
CA ARG A 168 34.05 6.39 36.37
C ARG A 168 33.43 5.34 35.46
N THR A 169 32.34 4.79 35.94
CA THR A 169 31.25 4.21 35.14
C THR A 169 30.71 5.30 34.20
N THR A 170 30.94 5.17 32.90
CA THR A 170 30.10 5.81 31.89
C THR A 170 29.84 4.82 30.76
N LEU A 171 28.57 4.45 30.67
CA LEU A 171 27.93 3.63 29.63
C LEU A 171 28.28 4.16 28.22
N PRO A 172 28.37 3.29 27.20
CA PRO A 172 28.57 3.73 25.83
C PRO A 172 27.30 4.41 25.29
N TYR A 173 27.47 5.70 25.01
CA TYR A 173 26.59 6.53 24.20
C TYR A 173 26.46 5.93 22.80
N SER A 174 25.22 5.69 22.37
CA SER A 174 24.86 5.28 21.01
C SER A 174 24.49 6.52 20.19
N PRO A 175 25.15 6.80 19.06
CA PRO A 175 24.63 7.72 18.06
C PRO A 175 24.22 6.96 16.80
N TYR A 176 22.91 6.75 16.66
CA TYR A 176 22.26 6.48 15.38
C TYR A 176 22.13 7.80 14.59
N PHE A 177 22.48 7.72 13.29
CA PHE A 177 22.12 8.59 12.15
C PHE A 177 22.52 10.07 12.15
N PRO A 178 23.09 10.52 11.00
CA PRO A 178 22.38 11.55 10.24
C PRO A 178 22.44 11.32 8.71
N PHE A 179 21.34 11.57 8.01
CA PHE A 179 21.19 12.72 7.09
C PHE A 179 19.87 12.65 6.30
N SER A 180 19.01 13.62 6.59
CA SER A 180 17.81 13.97 5.85
C SER A 180 18.16 14.76 4.58
N ARG A 181 17.48 14.49 3.47
CA ARG A 181 17.24 15.50 2.43
C ARG A 181 15.74 15.66 2.24
N ALA A 182 15.26 16.84 2.63
CA ALA A 182 13.91 17.31 2.47
C ALA A 182 13.65 17.67 0.99
N ALA A 183 12.62 17.07 0.40
CA ALA A 183 11.98 17.59 -0.81
C ALA A 183 10.76 18.40 -0.36
N ARG A 184 10.75 19.71 -0.68
CA ARG A 184 9.58 20.58 -0.52
C ARG A 184 8.67 20.35 -1.72
N TYR A 185 7.40 20.02 -1.47
CA TYR A 185 6.31 20.27 -2.42
C TYR A 185 5.27 21.16 -1.73
N PRO A 186 4.67 22.12 -2.44
CA PRO A 186 3.71 23.07 -1.86
C PRO A 186 2.36 22.38 -1.59
N SER A 187 1.88 22.56 -0.36
CA SER A 187 0.59 22.10 0.12
C SER A 187 -0.54 22.89 -0.55
N VAL A 188 -1.31 22.25 -1.42
CA VAL A 188 -2.62 22.75 -1.84
C VAL A 188 -3.62 22.34 -0.76
N VAL A 189 -4.11 23.33 -0.01
CA VAL A 189 -5.13 23.14 1.03
C VAL A 189 -6.49 23.07 0.35
N TYR A 190 -7.04 21.86 0.22
CA TYR A 190 -8.46 21.69 -0.05
C TYR A 190 -9.21 21.66 1.28
N LEU A 191 -10.05 22.69 1.50
CA LEU A 191 -11.07 22.71 2.54
C LEU A 191 -12.17 21.71 2.14
N LEU A 192 -12.13 20.51 2.74
CA LEU A 192 -13.27 19.58 2.72
C LEU A 192 -14.18 19.84 3.92
N PRO A 193 -15.51 19.78 3.75
CA PRO A 193 -16.47 20.07 4.80
C PRO A 193 -16.45 18.97 5.88
N LYS A 194 -16.56 19.42 7.13
CA LYS A 194 -16.62 18.62 8.35
C LYS A 194 -17.77 17.60 8.27
N PHE A 195 -17.45 16.31 8.42
CA PHE A 195 -18.41 15.30 8.84
C PHE A 195 -18.00 14.70 10.20
N PRO A 196 -18.97 14.29 11.05
CA PRO A 196 -18.72 14.05 12.46
C PRO A 196 -18.07 12.70 12.74
N SER A 197 -17.12 12.77 13.68
CA SER A 197 -16.51 11.74 14.51
C SER A 197 -17.31 10.44 14.68
N TYR A 198 -16.76 9.33 14.17
CA TYR A 198 -16.97 8.00 14.76
C TYR A 198 -15.60 7.38 15.05
N TYR A 199 -15.33 7.15 16.33
CA TYR A 199 -14.17 6.45 16.85
C TYR A 199 -14.17 4.99 16.37
N TRP A 200 -13.13 4.59 15.64
CA TRP A 200 -12.76 3.18 15.48
C TRP A 200 -11.49 2.93 16.29
N ILE A 201 -11.67 2.33 17.46
CA ILE A 201 -10.59 1.71 18.23
C ILE A 201 -10.39 0.30 17.64
N ILE A 202 -9.33 0.10 16.85
CA ILE A 202 -8.91 -1.24 16.45
C ILE A 202 -7.95 -1.77 17.52
N ASN A 203 -8.48 -2.62 18.40
CA ASN A 203 -7.70 -3.47 19.30
C ASN A 203 -7.10 -4.62 18.48
N ASN A 204 -5.79 -4.58 18.24
CA ASN A 204 -5.02 -5.72 17.72
C ASN A 204 -4.87 -6.78 18.83
N ARG A 205 -5.77 -7.77 18.87
CA ARG A 205 -5.59 -8.99 19.66
C ARG A 205 -5.19 -10.14 18.75
N ARG A 206 -3.92 -10.54 18.83
CA ARG A 206 -3.37 -11.77 18.25
C ARG A 206 -4.14 -12.97 18.81
N HIS A 207 -4.75 -13.77 17.95
CA HIS A 207 -5.06 -15.16 18.26
C HIS A 207 -4.11 -16.07 17.48
N SER A 208 -3.19 -16.65 18.22
CA SER A 208 -2.43 -17.83 17.83
C SER A 208 -3.34 -19.04 18.04
N HIS A 209 -3.73 -19.73 16.98
CA HIS A 209 -4.27 -21.08 17.06
C HIS A 209 -3.39 -22.03 16.26
N SER A 210 -2.63 -22.83 16.99
CA SER A 210 -2.00 -24.06 16.55
C SER A 210 -3.09 -25.12 16.35
N GLY A 211 -3.29 -25.57 15.12
CA GLY A 211 -4.11 -26.73 14.80
C GLY A 211 -3.24 -27.87 14.28
N THR A 212 -3.03 -28.89 15.11
CA THR A 212 -2.52 -30.21 14.71
C THR A 212 -3.68 -31.03 14.15
N TYR A 213 -3.59 -31.47 12.89
CA TYR A 213 -4.54 -32.40 12.29
C TYR A 213 -3.87 -33.77 12.13
N ASN A 214 -4.56 -34.81 12.59
CA ASN A 214 -4.14 -36.22 12.61
C ASN A 214 -5.11 -37.00 11.70
N PRO A 215 -4.66 -37.79 10.71
CA PRO A 215 -5.58 -38.52 9.84
C PRO A 215 -5.88 -39.94 10.35
N LEU A 216 -7.17 -40.23 10.55
CA LEU A 216 -7.74 -41.59 10.59
C LEU A 216 -8.00 -42.01 9.13
N ARG A 217 -7.37 -43.08 8.62
CA ARG A 217 -7.85 -44.47 8.59
C ARG A 217 -9.23 -44.63 7.95
N GLU A 218 -9.22 -44.96 6.67
CA GLU A 218 -10.05 -46.00 6.04
C GLU A 218 -9.11 -46.88 5.19
#